data_AF-A0A800LUE5-F1
#
_entry.id   AF-A0A800LUE5-F1
#
_cell.length_a   1.000
_cell.length_b   1.000
_cell.length_c   1.000
_cell.angle_alpha   90.00
_cell.angle_beta   90.00
_cell.angle_gamma   90.00
#
_symmetry.space_group_name_H-M   'P 1'
#
loop_
_entity.id
_entity.type
_entity.pdbx_description
1 polymer ?
#
loop_
_entity_poly.entity_id
_entity_poly.type
_entity_poly.pdbx_seq_one_letter_code
_entity_poly.pdbx_strand_id
1 'polypeptide(L)'
;MLYRFMLIGLILCWSVSVNGQEPVDQQMIAKIKMEGFQRSQVMKTLRYLTDVAGPRLTGSPNWRHAGEWSRDTLKDWGLKNSKLEPWGTFGRGWSIEAFSIEMLEPQYRPLLAYPKAWTPSTDGIITGTPEFIEITSEKDFEKYKGNLAGK
;
A
#
# COMPACT_ATOMS: atom_id res chain seq x y z
N MET A 1 68.80 5.73 -7.20
CA MET A 1 68.32 4.78 -8.24
C MET A 1 66.94 4.19 -7.91
N LEU A 2 66.58 3.97 -6.64
CA LEU A 2 65.26 3.44 -6.22
C LEU A 2 64.05 4.36 -6.47
N TYR A 3 64.16 5.68 -6.25
CA TYR A 3 63.03 6.62 -6.43
C TYR A 3 62.51 6.69 -7.87
N ARG A 4 63.37 6.37 -8.86
CA ARG A 4 63.02 6.43 -10.28
C ARG A 4 62.14 5.24 -10.71
N PHE A 5 62.27 4.10 -10.05
CA PHE A 5 61.36 2.95 -10.23
C PHE A 5 60.05 3.14 -9.45
N MET A 6 60.11 3.79 -8.28
CA MET A 6 58.92 4.06 -7.46
C MET A 6 57.96 5.10 -8.10
N LEU A 7 58.50 6.11 -8.81
CA LEU A 7 57.71 7.10 -9.57
C LEU A 7 57.03 6.49 -10.81
N ILE A 8 57.64 5.50 -11.47
CA ILE A 8 57.06 4.81 -12.64
C ILE A 8 55.90 3.91 -12.21
N GLY A 9 56.00 3.24 -11.05
CA GLY A 9 54.93 2.43 -10.49
C GLY A 9 53.69 3.25 -10.07
N LEU A 10 53.90 4.47 -9.57
CA LEU A 10 52.81 5.35 -9.16
C LEU A 10 52.00 5.92 -10.36
N ILE A 11 52.65 6.15 -11.49
CA ILE A 11 52.01 6.62 -12.73
C ILE A 11 51.22 5.50 -13.42
N LEU A 12 51.67 4.24 -13.33
CA LEU A 12 50.92 3.09 -13.85
C LEU A 12 49.59 2.86 -13.11
N CYS A 13 49.53 3.13 -11.80
CA CYS A 13 48.30 2.99 -11.01
C CYS A 13 47.26 4.09 -11.27
N TRP A 14 47.63 5.23 -11.88
CA TRP A 14 46.69 6.29 -12.24
C TRP A 14 45.97 6.05 -13.57
N SER A 15 46.37 5.02 -14.32
CA SER A 15 45.80 4.70 -15.64
C SER A 15 44.67 3.65 -15.58
N VAL A 16 44.29 3.19 -14.39
CA VAL A 16 43.07 2.37 -14.23
C VAL A 16 41.87 3.30 -14.33
N SER A 17 41.50 3.61 -15.57
CA SER A 17 40.27 4.31 -15.89
C SER A 17 39.10 3.58 -15.25
N VAL A 18 38.33 4.33 -14.47
CA VAL A 18 36.99 4.00 -13.98
C VAL A 18 36.10 3.72 -15.19
N ASN A 19 36.04 2.47 -15.63
CA ASN A 19 35.08 1.99 -16.65
C ASN A 19 34.02 1.10 -15.99
N GLY A 20 33.48 1.56 -14.85
CA GLY A 20 32.38 0.92 -14.13
C GLY A 20 30.99 1.44 -14.51
N GLN A 21 30.91 2.55 -15.25
CA GLN A 21 29.63 3.04 -15.77
C GLN A 21 29.33 2.41 -17.13
N GLU A 22 28.22 1.68 -17.20
CA GLU A 22 27.62 1.29 -18.48
C GLU A 22 27.37 2.54 -19.34
N PRO A 23 27.80 2.55 -20.62
CA PRO A 23 27.57 3.70 -21.49
C PRO A 23 26.07 3.93 -21.67
N VAL A 24 25.65 5.20 -21.59
CA VAL A 24 24.24 5.56 -21.69
C VAL A 24 23.73 5.33 -23.11
N ASP A 25 22.84 4.33 -23.27
CA ASP A 25 22.15 4.07 -24.54
C ASP A 25 21.00 5.07 -24.77
N GLN A 26 21.30 6.15 -25.49
CA GLN A 26 20.33 7.18 -25.86
C GLN A 26 19.18 6.65 -26.73
N GLN A 27 19.44 5.63 -27.56
CA GLN A 27 18.40 5.05 -28.42
C GLN A 27 17.39 4.27 -27.59
N MET A 28 17.86 3.49 -26.62
CA MET A 28 16.99 2.80 -25.67
C MET A 28 16.17 3.78 -24.83
N ILE A 29 16.79 4.85 -24.34
CA ILE A 29 16.08 5.92 -23.60
C ILE A 29 14.96 6.53 -24.47
N ALA A 30 15.23 6.81 -25.74
CA ALA A 30 14.22 7.34 -26.65
C ALA A 30 13.05 6.36 -26.85
N LYS A 31 13.34 5.05 -26.99
CA LYS A 31 12.30 4.01 -27.07
C LYS A 31 11.45 3.93 -25.80
N ILE A 32 12.07 3.96 -24.61
CA ILE A 32 11.36 3.95 -23.32
C ILE A 32 10.45 5.19 -23.21
N LYS A 33 10.94 6.38 -23.58
CA LYS A 33 10.14 7.60 -23.59
C LYS A 33 8.95 7.49 -24.55
N MET A 34 9.16 6.95 -25.75
CA MET A 34 8.09 6.75 -26.72
C MET A 34 7.01 5.80 -26.18
N GLU A 35 7.39 4.69 -25.55
CA GLU A 35 6.41 3.79 -24.90
C GLU A 35 5.67 4.50 -23.75
N GLY A 36 6.38 5.27 -22.92
CA GLY A 36 5.78 5.99 -21.80
C GLY A 36 4.83 7.12 -22.20
N PHE A 37 5.12 7.86 -23.27
CA PHE A 37 4.35 9.04 -23.68
C PHE A 37 3.36 8.77 -24.81
N GLN A 38 3.69 7.91 -25.78
CA GLN A 38 2.88 7.71 -26.99
C GLN A 38 2.08 6.41 -26.96
N ARG A 39 2.49 5.41 -26.17
CA ARG A 39 1.86 4.08 -26.11
C ARG A 39 1.56 3.62 -24.67
N SER A 40 1.36 4.60 -23.80
CA SER A 40 1.24 4.37 -22.36
C SER A 40 0.12 3.40 -22.01
N GLN A 41 0.43 2.39 -21.21
CA GLN A 41 -0.55 1.46 -20.63
C GLN A 41 -1.06 1.93 -19.26
N VAL A 42 -0.64 3.11 -18.78
CA VAL A 42 -0.90 3.58 -17.40
C VAL A 42 -2.38 3.65 -17.05
N MET A 43 -3.23 4.08 -17.98
CA MET A 43 -4.67 4.19 -17.70
C MET A 43 -5.35 2.82 -17.64
N LYS A 44 -4.85 1.84 -18.40
CA LYS A 44 -5.34 0.47 -18.34
C LYS A 44 -4.98 -0.17 -16.99
N THR A 45 -3.74 -0.01 -16.55
CA THR A 45 -3.30 -0.56 -15.26
C THR A 45 -3.95 0.16 -14.08
N LEU A 46 -4.06 1.49 -14.15
CA LEU A 46 -4.75 2.29 -13.14
C LEU A 46 -6.21 1.85 -13.01
N ARG A 47 -6.96 1.78 -14.12
CA ARG A 47 -8.37 1.34 -14.12
C ARG A 47 -8.53 -0.05 -13.51
N TYR A 48 -7.67 -1.00 -13.85
CA TYR A 48 -7.76 -2.33 -13.24
C TYR A 48 -7.57 -2.23 -11.73
N LEU A 49 -6.53 -1.53 -11.30
CA LEU A 49 -6.25 -1.40 -9.87
C LEU A 49 -7.37 -0.65 -9.16
N THR A 50 -7.88 0.48 -9.67
CA THR A 50 -8.85 1.31 -8.95
C THR A 50 -10.29 0.81 -9.04
N ASP A 51 -10.69 0.30 -10.21
CA ASP A 51 -12.10 0.04 -10.48
C ASP A 51 -12.41 -1.46 -10.42
N VAL A 52 -11.53 -2.30 -10.97
CA VAL A 52 -11.74 -3.76 -11.00
C VAL A 52 -11.35 -4.39 -9.66
N ALA A 53 -10.17 -4.06 -9.14
CA ALA A 53 -9.76 -4.54 -7.82
C ALA A 53 -10.44 -3.75 -6.68
N GLY A 54 -10.92 -2.53 -6.92
CA GLY A 54 -11.69 -1.75 -5.93
C GLY A 54 -10.88 -1.38 -4.68
N PRO A 55 -11.50 -1.09 -3.51
CA PRO A 55 -10.79 -0.71 -2.29
C PRO A 55 -9.80 -1.79 -1.80
N ARG A 56 -8.52 -1.44 -1.57
CA ARG A 56 -7.41 -2.38 -1.27
C ARG A 56 -6.77 -2.13 0.10
N LEU A 57 -7.59 -2.12 1.16
CA LEU A 57 -7.07 -2.01 2.52
C LEU A 57 -6.07 -3.15 2.79
N THR A 58 -4.95 -2.87 3.46
CA THR A 58 -3.93 -3.87 3.79
C THR A 58 -4.56 -5.08 4.51
N GLY A 59 -4.28 -6.28 3.98
CA GLY A 59 -4.85 -7.54 4.50
C GLY A 59 -6.28 -7.84 4.06
N SER A 60 -6.93 -6.98 3.28
CA SER A 60 -8.25 -7.27 2.69
C SER A 60 -8.17 -8.26 1.51
N PRO A 61 -9.29 -8.89 1.11
CA PRO A 61 -9.35 -9.74 -0.08
C PRO A 61 -8.90 -9.03 -1.36
N ASN A 62 -9.33 -7.78 -1.55
CA ASN A 62 -9.00 -6.98 -2.73
C ASN A 62 -7.51 -6.59 -2.78
N TRP A 63 -6.89 -6.35 -1.62
CA TRP A 63 -5.43 -6.15 -1.55
C TRP A 63 -4.68 -7.38 -2.07
N ARG A 64 -5.12 -8.58 -1.67
CA ARG A 64 -4.53 -9.85 -2.13
C ARG A 64 -4.73 -10.03 -3.64
N HIS A 65 -5.95 -9.81 -4.14
CA HIS A 65 -6.28 -9.93 -5.57
C HIS A 65 -5.48 -8.96 -6.44
N ALA A 66 -5.35 -7.70 -6.04
CA ALA A 66 -4.56 -6.72 -6.77
C ALA A 66 -3.06 -7.09 -6.82
N GLY A 67 -2.53 -7.66 -5.74
CA GLY A 67 -1.18 -8.19 -5.70
C GLY A 67 -0.99 -9.33 -6.71
N GLU A 68 -1.93 -10.29 -6.76
CA GLU A 68 -1.88 -11.40 -7.73
C GLU A 68 -1.94 -10.91 -9.16
N TRP A 69 -2.87 -10.02 -9.44
CA TRP A 69 -2.97 -9.43 -10.77
C TRP A 69 -1.70 -8.70 -11.16
N SER A 70 -1.08 -7.97 -10.24
CA SER A 70 0.19 -7.26 -10.51
C SER A 70 1.32 -8.25 -10.80
N ARG A 71 1.44 -9.33 -9.99
CA ARG A 71 2.40 -10.41 -10.23
C ARG A 71 2.22 -11.03 -11.62
N ASP A 72 0.98 -11.36 -11.97
CA ASP A 72 0.65 -12.03 -13.24
C ASP A 72 0.87 -11.10 -14.43
N THR A 73 0.50 -9.82 -14.31
CA THR A 73 0.77 -8.80 -15.33
C THR A 73 2.27 -8.64 -15.60
N LEU A 74 3.10 -8.60 -14.55
CA LEU A 74 4.55 -8.51 -14.71
C LEU A 74 5.11 -9.78 -15.39
N LYS A 75 4.59 -10.96 -15.05
CA LYS A 75 4.97 -12.21 -15.70
C LYS A 75 4.60 -12.20 -17.19
N ASP A 76 3.41 -11.71 -17.54
CA ASP A 76 2.94 -11.61 -18.92
C ASP A 76 3.78 -10.62 -19.75
N TRP A 77 4.32 -9.58 -19.12
CA TRP A 77 5.30 -8.66 -19.73
C TRP A 77 6.71 -9.25 -19.85
N GLY A 78 6.92 -10.50 -19.42
CA GLY A 78 8.18 -11.21 -19.56
C GLY A 78 9.18 -10.99 -18.42
N LEU A 79 8.77 -10.39 -17.30
CA LEU A 79 9.65 -10.27 -16.13
C LEU A 79 9.92 -11.64 -15.52
N LYS A 80 11.18 -11.86 -15.14
CA LYS A 80 11.61 -13.06 -14.42
C LYS A 80 11.43 -12.85 -12.92
N ASN A 81 11.12 -13.93 -12.20
CA ASN A 81 10.98 -13.94 -10.73
C ASN A 81 9.84 -13.08 -10.16
N SER A 82 8.77 -12.83 -10.92
CA SER A 82 7.56 -12.19 -10.41
C SER A 82 6.85 -13.10 -9.40
N LYS A 83 6.88 -12.73 -8.13
CA LYS A 83 6.27 -13.47 -7.02
C LYS A 83 5.73 -12.50 -5.96
N LEU A 84 4.85 -13.01 -5.11
CA LEU A 84 4.41 -12.29 -3.92
C LEU A 84 5.27 -12.69 -2.74
N GLU A 85 5.73 -11.71 -1.98
CA GLU A 85 6.57 -11.94 -0.80
C GLU A 85 5.78 -11.59 0.47
N PRO A 86 5.81 -12.47 1.49
CA PRO A 86 5.20 -12.16 2.77
C PRO A 86 5.99 -11.05 3.47
N TRP A 87 5.28 -10.05 4.00
CA TRP A 87 5.87 -9.04 4.88
C TRP A 87 5.34 -9.25 6.30
N GLY A 88 6.02 -10.12 7.05
CA GLY A 88 5.70 -10.43 8.45
C GLY A 88 4.32 -11.05 8.67
N THR A 89 3.80 -10.90 9.89
CA THR A 89 2.49 -11.41 10.32
C THR A 89 1.55 -10.24 10.62
N PHE A 90 0.91 -9.68 9.57
CA PHE A 90 0.00 -8.53 9.70
C PHE A 90 -1.22 -8.79 10.62
N GLY A 91 -1.55 -10.06 10.87
CA GLY A 91 -2.71 -10.46 11.68
C GLY A 91 -3.92 -10.79 10.81
N ARG A 92 -5.12 -10.55 11.35
CA ARG A 92 -6.38 -10.85 10.64
C ARG A 92 -6.65 -9.80 9.56
N GLY A 93 -7.03 -10.27 8.37
CA GLY A 93 -7.59 -9.41 7.34
C GLY A 93 -8.90 -8.76 7.77
N TRP A 94 -9.34 -7.76 7.02
CA TRP A 94 -10.59 -7.06 7.30
C TRP A 94 -11.24 -6.57 6.01
N SER A 95 -12.56 -6.71 5.94
CA SER A 95 -13.43 -6.19 4.87
C SER A 95 -14.82 -5.93 5.44
N ILE A 96 -15.55 -5.01 4.82
CA ILE A 96 -16.96 -4.74 5.15
C ILE A 96 -17.83 -5.58 4.23
N GLU A 97 -18.62 -6.48 4.79
CA GLU A 97 -19.64 -7.24 4.05
C GLU A 97 -20.99 -6.52 4.08
N ALA A 98 -21.42 -6.10 5.27
CA ALA A 98 -22.62 -5.31 5.49
C ALA A 98 -22.41 -4.37 6.68
N PHE A 99 -23.01 -3.18 6.60
CA PHE A 99 -23.00 -2.19 7.66
C PHE A 99 -24.16 -1.23 7.46
N SER A 100 -24.85 -0.89 8.55
CA SER A 100 -25.82 0.21 8.61
C SER A 100 -25.76 0.86 9.98
N ILE A 101 -26.03 2.16 10.02
CA ILE A 101 -26.37 2.88 11.24
C ILE A 101 -27.61 3.70 10.92
N GLU A 102 -28.61 3.60 11.77
CA GLU A 102 -29.91 4.23 11.58
C GLU A 102 -30.30 4.92 12.90
N MET A 103 -30.62 6.21 12.81
CA MET A 103 -31.24 6.94 13.90
C MET A 103 -32.73 6.58 13.90
N LEU A 104 -33.24 5.99 14.99
CA LEU A 104 -34.66 5.64 15.12
C LEU A 104 -35.49 6.81 15.66
N GLU A 105 -34.92 7.56 16.61
CA GLU A 105 -35.55 8.69 17.28
C GLU A 105 -34.65 9.94 17.24
N PRO A 106 -35.22 11.16 17.24
CA PRO A 106 -36.66 11.47 17.25
C PRO A 106 -37.34 11.31 15.88
N GLN A 107 -36.55 11.12 14.82
CA GLN A 107 -37.05 10.87 13.47
C GLN A 107 -36.13 9.87 12.78
N TYR A 108 -36.72 8.87 12.12
CA TYR A 108 -35.97 7.88 11.36
C TYR A 108 -35.05 8.53 10.32
N ARG A 109 -33.73 8.25 10.38
CA ARG A 109 -32.75 8.67 9.38
C ARG A 109 -31.59 7.68 9.26
N PRO A 110 -31.23 7.22 8.05
CA PRO A 110 -29.97 6.51 7.85
C PRO A 110 -28.80 7.47 8.09
N LEU A 111 -27.75 7.00 8.78
CA LEU A 111 -26.55 7.78 9.04
C LEU A 111 -25.43 7.35 8.07
N LEU A 112 -24.82 8.34 7.42
CA LEU A 112 -23.64 8.11 6.59
C LEU A 112 -22.42 7.92 7.48
N ALA A 113 -22.03 6.67 7.68
CA ALA A 113 -20.88 6.29 8.46
C ALA A 113 -20.16 5.10 7.81
N TYR A 114 -18.97 4.79 8.32
CA TYR A 114 -18.25 3.57 8.00
C TYR A 114 -17.61 3.02 9.27
N PRO A 115 -17.57 1.69 9.44
CA PRO A 115 -16.86 1.09 10.55
C PRO A 115 -15.36 1.39 10.41
N LYS A 116 -14.72 1.64 11.56
CA LYS A 116 -13.26 1.78 11.60
C LYS A 116 -12.63 0.45 11.22
N ALA A 117 -11.58 0.49 10.41
CA ALA A 117 -10.85 -0.72 10.02
C ALA A 117 -10.46 -1.57 11.24
N TRP A 118 -10.59 -2.89 11.09
CA TRP A 118 -10.31 -3.91 12.11
C TRP A 118 -11.26 -3.94 13.32
N THR A 119 -12.36 -3.18 13.33
CA THR A 119 -13.42 -3.41 14.32
C THR A 119 -14.16 -4.71 14.01
N PRO A 120 -14.48 -5.53 15.03
CA PRO A 120 -15.31 -6.72 14.84
C PRO A 120 -16.75 -6.33 14.50
N SER A 121 -17.50 -7.28 13.95
CA SER A 121 -18.96 -7.19 13.82
C SER A 121 -19.62 -7.25 15.20
N THR A 122 -20.83 -6.71 15.29
CA THR A 122 -21.71 -6.87 16.45
C THR A 122 -22.38 -8.24 16.43
N ASP A 123 -22.82 -8.73 17.59
CA ASP A 123 -23.65 -9.93 17.69
C ASP A 123 -25.12 -9.60 17.37
N GLY A 124 -25.37 -9.35 16.08
CA GLY A 124 -26.66 -8.87 15.60
C GLY A 124 -26.85 -7.35 15.74
N ILE A 125 -28.11 -6.92 15.67
CA ILE A 125 -28.48 -5.49 15.70
C ILE A 125 -28.37 -4.97 17.13
N ILE A 126 -27.67 -3.84 17.31
CA ILE A 126 -27.59 -3.12 18.58
C ILE A 126 -28.41 -1.84 18.46
N THR A 127 -29.26 -1.60 19.47
CA THR A 127 -30.05 -0.37 19.60
C THR A 127 -29.76 0.25 20.96
N GLY A 128 -29.51 1.57 20.98
CA GLY A 128 -29.16 2.29 22.21
C GLY A 128 -29.22 3.80 22.01
N THR A 129 -29.13 4.53 23.12
CA THR A 129 -29.06 6.00 23.10
C THR A 129 -27.59 6.40 22.96
N PRO A 130 -27.17 7.01 21.84
CA PRO A 130 -25.77 7.36 21.65
C PRO A 130 -25.32 8.40 22.68
N GLU A 131 -24.14 8.20 23.24
CA GLU A 131 -23.48 9.17 24.12
C GLU A 131 -22.24 9.75 23.44
N PHE A 132 -22.17 11.08 23.39
CA PHE A 132 -20.98 11.76 22.91
C PHE A 132 -19.90 11.70 23.99
N ILE A 133 -18.79 11.04 23.67
CA ILE A 133 -17.63 10.91 24.57
C ILE A 133 -16.41 11.58 23.94
N GLU A 134 -15.63 12.26 24.77
CA GLU A 134 -14.35 12.82 24.38
C GLU A 134 -13.24 12.09 25.15
N ILE A 135 -12.36 11.43 24.39
CA ILE A 135 -11.20 10.69 24.89
C ILE A 135 -9.98 11.18 24.12
N THR A 136 -9.13 11.95 24.79
CA THR A 136 -7.91 12.54 24.20
C THR A 136 -6.65 11.86 24.69
N SER A 137 -6.74 11.15 25.82
CA SER A 137 -5.64 10.42 26.45
C SER A 137 -6.13 9.14 27.10
N GLU A 138 -5.21 8.22 27.41
CA GLU A 138 -5.56 6.96 28.10
C GLU A 138 -6.23 7.18 29.47
N LYS A 139 -5.92 8.28 30.15
CA LYS A 139 -6.53 8.59 31.45
C LYS A 139 -8.02 8.94 31.34
N ASP A 140 -8.47 9.37 30.16
CA ASP A 140 -9.88 9.72 29.95
C ASP A 140 -10.80 8.49 29.97
N PHE A 141 -10.28 7.28 29.72
CA PHE A 141 -11.08 6.05 29.80
C PHE A 141 -11.66 5.80 31.20
N GLU A 142 -10.95 6.17 32.27
CA GLU A 142 -11.44 5.98 33.64
C GLU A 142 -12.67 6.85 33.94
N LYS A 143 -12.90 7.95 33.20
CA LYS A 143 -14.09 8.80 33.37
C LYS A 143 -15.40 8.08 32.98
N TYR A 144 -15.32 7.13 32.05
CA TYR A 144 -16.50 6.48 31.45
C TYR A 144 -16.64 5.00 31.83
N LYS A 145 -15.69 4.46 32.58
CA LYS A 145 -15.65 3.06 32.99
C LYS A 145 -16.89 2.68 33.80
N GLY A 146 -17.64 1.69 33.32
CA GLY A 146 -18.87 1.21 33.96
C GLY A 146 -20.13 2.03 33.65
N ASN A 147 -20.02 3.20 33.01
CA ASN A 147 -21.14 4.13 32.80
C ASN A 147 -21.79 4.04 31.40
N LEU A 148 -21.19 3.27 30.50
CA LEU A 148 -21.62 3.14 29.09
C LEU A 148 -22.37 1.83 28.80
N ALA A 149 -22.60 0.98 29.81
CA ALA A 149 -23.30 -0.28 29.59
C ALA A 149 -24.75 -0.04 29.15
N GLY A 150 -25.14 -0.62 28.01
CA GLY A 150 -26.48 -0.47 27.44
C GLY A 150 -26.74 0.86 26.74
N LYS A 151 -25.71 1.69 26.54
CA LYS A 151 -25.74 2.88 25.71
C LYS A 151 -25.14 2.59 24.34
#